data_AF-A0A093VCR6-F1
#
_entry.id   AF-A0A093VCR6-F1
#
_cell.length_a   1.000
_cell.length_b   1.000
_cell.length_c   1.000
_cell.angle_alpha   90.00
_cell.angle_beta   90.00
_cell.angle_gamma   90.00
#
_symmetry.space_group_name_H-M   'P 1'
#
loop_
_entity.id
_entity.type
_entity.pdbx_description
1 polymer ?
#
loop_
_entity_poly.entity_id
_entity_poly.type
_entity_poly.pdbx_seq_one_letter_code
_entity_poly.pdbx_strand_id
1 'polypeptide(L)'
;MAQIVSLASFLDSVQQRDPHQPEFLQAVNEVLSTLWPFLEQNPHYADYSLLERLVEPERVIQFRVAWTDDKGQVQVNRAWRVQFSSAIGPYKGGMRFHPSVNLSILKFLGFEQTFKNALTTLPMGGGKGGSDFNPKGKSQGEVMRFCQALMTELYRHLGADTDVPAGDIGVGGREVGFMTGMMKKLTNNTACVFTGKGLSFGGSLIRPEATGYGLIYFTEAMLKRHGLGFEGMRVAVSGSGNVAQYAIEKAMELGARVVTVSDSNGTVVDENGFTPEKLALLEEIKNKRYGRVEDYAREAKLTYLAGKTPWEVPVDIALPCATQNELDLPAAQTLIANGVKAVAEGANMPTTIPATDAFLDAGVLFAPGKAANAGGVATSGLEMAQNAARLGWKAEKVDARLHHIMLDIHTACVQYGGEDSQTNYVRGANVAGFVKVADAMLAQGVV
;
A
#
# COMPACT_ATOMS: atom_id res chain seq x y z
N MET A 1 18.87 31.35 -7.52
CA MET A 1 18.39 30.30 -6.61
C MET A 1 17.06 30.76 -6.08
N ALA A 2 16.00 29.96 -6.20
CA ALA A 2 14.73 30.26 -5.55
C ALA A 2 14.94 30.29 -4.02
N GLN A 3 14.35 31.27 -3.35
CA GLN A 3 14.40 31.35 -1.88
C GLN A 3 13.37 30.35 -1.34
N ILE A 4 13.80 29.36 -0.55
CA ILE A 4 12.88 28.42 0.09
C ILE A 4 12.02 29.22 1.08
N VAL A 5 10.74 29.39 0.76
CA VAL A 5 9.73 29.94 1.68
C VAL A 5 9.66 29.04 2.92
N SER A 6 9.16 29.51 4.07
CA SER A 6 9.01 28.61 5.23
C SER A 6 8.05 27.46 4.91
N LEU A 7 8.23 26.28 5.53
CA LEU A 7 7.31 25.14 5.41
C LEU A 7 5.86 25.57 5.64
N ALA A 8 5.61 26.35 6.70
CA ALA A 8 4.30 26.89 7.02
C ALA A 8 3.71 27.70 5.85
N SER A 9 4.49 28.63 5.28
CA SER A 9 4.03 29.44 4.16
C SER A 9 3.74 28.61 2.90
N PHE A 10 4.52 27.55 2.65
CA PHE A 10 4.27 26.66 1.53
C PHE A 10 2.98 25.86 1.74
N LEU A 11 2.81 25.25 2.92
CA LEU A 11 1.60 24.49 3.26
C LEU A 11 0.34 25.36 3.23
N ASP A 12 0.42 26.60 3.72
CA ASP A 12 -0.68 27.58 3.63
C ASP A 12 -1.08 27.82 2.17
N SER A 13 -0.11 27.92 1.26
CA SER A 13 -0.38 28.12 -0.17
C SER A 13 -1.09 26.92 -0.82
N VAL A 14 -0.74 25.69 -0.42
CA VAL A 14 -1.41 24.46 -0.86
C VAL A 14 -2.85 24.43 -0.29
N GLN A 15 -3.00 24.74 0.99
CA GLN A 15 -4.30 24.78 1.66
C GLN A 15 -5.26 25.81 1.05
N GLN A 16 -4.76 26.96 0.57
CA GLN A 16 -5.61 27.96 -0.09
C GLN A 16 -6.31 27.43 -1.34
N ARG A 17 -5.70 26.48 -2.07
CA ARG A 17 -6.34 25.85 -3.25
C ARG A 17 -7.27 24.71 -2.88
N ASP A 18 -6.93 23.94 -1.84
CA ASP A 18 -7.65 22.73 -1.43
C ASP A 18 -8.17 22.80 0.03
N PRO A 19 -8.89 23.86 0.46
CA PRO A 19 -9.17 24.13 1.88
C PRO A 19 -10.06 23.08 2.58
N HIS A 20 -10.69 22.19 1.81
CA HIS A 20 -11.62 21.16 2.29
C HIS A 20 -11.16 19.74 1.95
N GLN A 21 -9.85 19.55 1.75
CA GLN A 21 -9.25 18.24 1.48
C GLN A 21 -8.31 17.80 2.62
N PRO A 22 -8.85 17.49 3.81
CA PRO A 22 -8.05 17.27 5.01
C PRO A 22 -7.10 16.08 4.86
N GLU A 23 -7.53 14.98 4.24
CA GLU A 23 -6.68 13.81 4.02
C GLU A 23 -5.49 14.13 3.09
N PHE A 24 -5.74 14.91 2.03
CA PHE A 24 -4.67 15.33 1.12
C PHE A 24 -3.68 16.30 1.81
N LEU A 25 -4.18 17.31 2.51
CA LEU A 25 -3.36 18.28 3.23
C LEU A 25 -2.53 17.62 4.33
N GLN A 26 -3.10 16.64 5.04
CA GLN A 26 -2.37 15.85 6.02
C GLN A 26 -1.15 15.16 5.40
N ALA A 27 -1.35 14.44 4.28
CA ALA A 27 -0.26 13.71 3.63
C ALA A 27 0.83 14.64 3.06
N VAL A 28 0.43 15.79 2.48
CA VAL A 28 1.39 16.81 2.02
C VAL A 28 2.20 17.34 3.21
N ASN A 29 1.56 17.64 4.34
CA ASN A 29 2.25 18.09 5.54
C ASN A 29 3.22 17.04 6.09
N GLU A 30 2.80 15.78 6.19
CA GLU A 30 3.64 14.67 6.70
C GLU A 30 4.88 14.45 5.82
N VAL A 31 4.71 14.40 4.50
CA VAL A 31 5.82 14.21 3.56
C VAL A 31 6.75 15.43 3.57
N LEU A 32 6.20 16.65 3.46
CA LEU A 32 7.04 17.86 3.40
C LEU A 32 7.74 18.18 4.71
N SER A 33 7.13 17.91 5.86
CA SER A 33 7.80 18.04 7.17
C SER A 33 9.05 17.17 7.25
N THR A 34 8.99 15.97 6.66
CA THR A 34 10.14 15.06 6.60
C THR A 34 11.19 15.50 5.56
N LEU A 35 10.74 16.08 4.44
CA LEU A 35 11.62 16.52 3.35
C LEU A 35 12.29 17.87 3.62
N TRP A 36 11.69 18.74 4.44
CA TRP A 36 12.15 20.14 4.59
C TRP A 36 13.63 20.27 4.99
N PRO A 37 14.13 19.53 6.01
CA PRO A 37 15.55 19.58 6.36
C PRO A 37 16.48 19.13 5.22
N PHE A 38 16.03 18.19 4.38
CA PHE A 38 16.77 17.76 3.21
C PHE A 38 16.77 18.84 2.11
N LEU A 39 15.62 19.51 1.90
CA LEU A 39 15.47 20.59 0.93
C LEU A 39 16.34 21.82 1.29
N GLU A 40 16.44 22.16 2.59
CA GLU A 40 17.32 23.24 3.06
C GLU A 40 18.80 22.96 2.76
N GLN A 41 19.21 21.68 2.81
CA GLN A 41 20.56 21.25 2.46
C GLN A 41 20.77 21.10 0.95
N ASN A 42 19.68 20.98 0.17
CA ASN A 42 19.70 20.72 -1.27
C ASN A 42 18.77 21.69 -2.01
N PRO A 43 19.08 23.01 -2.01
CA PRO A 43 18.12 24.04 -2.43
C PRO A 43 17.75 24.01 -3.91
N HIS A 44 18.51 23.31 -4.76
CA HIS A 44 18.17 23.13 -6.17
C HIS A 44 16.84 22.38 -6.38
N TYR A 45 16.39 21.59 -5.39
CA TYR A 45 15.07 20.95 -5.42
C TYR A 45 13.89 21.91 -5.19
N ALA A 46 14.16 23.20 -4.98
CA ALA A 46 13.15 24.26 -5.01
C ALA A 46 13.15 25.06 -6.32
N ASP A 47 14.10 24.82 -7.23
CA ASP A 47 14.16 25.52 -8.51
C ASP A 47 12.96 25.15 -9.40
N TYR A 48 12.57 26.07 -10.29
CA TYR A 48 11.47 25.89 -11.24
C TYR A 48 10.12 25.47 -10.60
N SER A 49 9.87 25.96 -9.38
CA SER A 49 8.66 25.65 -8.60
C SER A 49 8.40 24.14 -8.51
N LEU A 50 9.46 23.35 -8.32
CA LEU A 50 9.38 21.90 -8.34
C LEU A 50 8.40 21.36 -7.30
N LEU A 51 8.40 21.93 -6.09
CA LEU A 51 7.52 21.49 -5.00
C LEU A 51 6.05 21.81 -5.31
N GLU A 52 5.76 23.01 -5.83
CA GLU A 52 4.42 23.41 -6.23
C GLU A 52 3.89 22.52 -7.37
N ARG A 53 4.74 22.18 -8.34
CA ARG A 53 4.39 21.23 -9.42
C ARG A 53 4.21 19.81 -8.89
N LEU A 54 4.99 19.40 -7.89
CA LEU A 54 4.92 18.06 -7.33
C LEU A 54 3.65 17.84 -6.51
N VAL A 55 3.13 18.84 -5.80
CA VAL A 55 1.91 18.68 -4.98
C VAL A 55 0.62 18.88 -5.78
N GLU A 56 0.68 19.46 -6.97
CA GLU A 56 -0.46 19.60 -7.88
C GLU A 56 -0.52 18.36 -8.81
N PRO A 57 -1.61 17.56 -8.79
CA PRO A 57 -1.73 16.42 -9.68
C PRO A 57 -1.74 16.85 -11.15
N GLU A 58 -0.98 16.16 -12.00
CA GLU A 58 -0.94 16.44 -13.45
C GLU A 58 -2.35 16.43 -14.09
N ARG A 59 -3.24 15.55 -13.62
CA ARG A 59 -4.63 15.49 -14.09
C ARG A 59 -5.57 14.86 -13.08
N VAL A 60 -6.78 15.39 -12.99
CA VAL A 60 -7.90 14.78 -12.24
C VAL A 60 -9.12 14.68 -13.15
N ILE A 61 -9.67 13.49 -13.28
CA ILE A 61 -10.88 13.22 -14.05
C ILE A 61 -11.97 12.82 -13.06
N GLN A 62 -13.03 13.61 -12.96
CA GLN A 62 -14.23 13.29 -12.18
C GLN A 62 -15.41 13.09 -13.12
N PHE A 63 -16.16 11.99 -12.96
CA PHE A 63 -17.23 11.65 -13.88
C PHE A 63 -18.39 10.93 -13.20
N ARG A 64 -19.56 10.98 -13.87
CA ARG A 64 -20.79 10.29 -13.45
C ARG A 64 -20.76 8.85 -13.93
N VAL A 65 -21.18 7.91 -13.07
CA VAL A 65 -21.44 6.51 -13.42
C VAL A 65 -22.92 6.20 -13.17
N ALA A 66 -23.69 6.04 -14.24
CA ALA A 66 -25.09 5.62 -14.17
C ALA A 66 -25.21 4.14 -14.54
N TRP A 67 -25.94 3.37 -13.73
CA TRP A 67 -26.09 1.92 -13.90
C TRP A 67 -27.46 1.46 -13.37
N THR A 68 -27.84 0.21 -13.66
CA THR A 68 -29.14 -0.33 -13.24
C THR A 68 -28.95 -1.47 -12.24
N ASP A 69 -29.69 -1.44 -11.13
CA ASP A 69 -29.67 -2.48 -10.11
C ASP A 69 -30.49 -3.71 -10.51
N ASP A 70 -30.50 -4.76 -9.69
CA ASP A 70 -31.24 -5.99 -10.01
C ASP A 70 -32.78 -5.81 -10.02
N LYS A 71 -33.28 -4.69 -9.50
CA LYS A 71 -34.71 -4.32 -9.49
C LYS A 71 -35.08 -3.41 -10.66
N GLY A 72 -34.15 -3.18 -11.59
CA GLY A 72 -34.38 -2.29 -12.73
C GLY A 72 -34.32 -0.79 -12.38
N GLN A 73 -33.91 -0.42 -11.15
CA GLN A 73 -33.80 0.99 -10.77
C GLN A 73 -32.47 1.56 -11.24
N VAL A 74 -32.52 2.79 -11.75
CA VAL A 74 -31.32 3.52 -12.15
C VAL A 74 -30.66 4.09 -10.90
N GLN A 75 -29.37 3.80 -10.76
CA GLN A 75 -28.50 4.27 -9.69
C GLN A 75 -27.43 5.19 -10.29
N VAL A 76 -26.98 6.17 -9.51
CA VAL A 76 -25.95 7.12 -9.93
C VAL A 76 -24.88 7.24 -8.86
N ASN A 77 -23.63 7.07 -9.28
CA ASN A 77 -22.45 7.20 -8.44
C ASN A 77 -21.46 8.19 -9.06
N ARG A 78 -20.56 8.72 -8.23
CA ARG A 78 -19.42 9.52 -8.70
C ARG A 78 -18.18 8.64 -8.76
N ALA A 79 -17.37 8.85 -9.79
CA ALA A 79 -16.09 8.19 -9.94
C ALA A 79 -14.98 9.19 -10.27
N TRP A 80 -13.75 8.79 -10.00
CA TRP A 80 -12.56 9.60 -10.22
C TRP A 80 -11.39 8.77 -10.74
N ARG A 81 -10.51 9.44 -11.49
CA ARG A 81 -9.12 9.03 -11.71
C ARG A 81 -8.19 10.24 -11.51
N VAL A 82 -7.36 10.17 -10.50
CA VAL A 82 -6.27 11.11 -10.19
C VAL A 82 -4.99 10.52 -10.80
N GLN A 83 -4.51 11.17 -11.85
CA GLN A 83 -3.25 10.89 -12.53
C GLN A 83 -2.23 11.88 -11.97
N PHE A 84 -1.55 11.46 -10.91
CA PHE A 84 -0.84 12.37 -10.02
C PHE A 84 0.50 12.80 -10.61
N SER A 85 1.37 11.84 -10.94
CA SER A 85 2.66 12.10 -11.57
C SER A 85 3.01 11.01 -12.56
N SER A 86 3.51 11.39 -13.74
CA SER A 86 4.03 10.49 -14.78
C SER A 86 5.55 10.60 -14.97
N ALA A 87 6.24 11.35 -14.10
CA ALA A 87 7.66 11.68 -14.27
C ALA A 87 8.57 10.46 -14.47
N ILE A 88 8.25 9.32 -13.85
CA ILE A 88 9.07 8.10 -13.89
C ILE A 88 8.40 6.93 -14.64
N GLY A 89 7.29 7.16 -15.33
CA GLY A 89 6.55 6.14 -16.08
C GLY A 89 5.03 6.36 -16.08
N PRO A 90 4.24 5.43 -16.64
CA PRO A 90 2.78 5.54 -16.69
C PRO A 90 2.18 5.64 -15.27
N TYR A 91 1.07 6.37 -15.14
CA TYR A 91 0.38 6.50 -13.85
C TYR A 91 0.03 5.11 -13.32
N LYS A 92 0.38 4.83 -12.07
CA LYS A 92 0.14 3.53 -11.45
C LYS A 92 -0.51 3.68 -10.09
N GLY A 93 -1.66 3.04 -9.93
CA GLY A 93 -2.27 2.80 -8.63
C GLY A 93 -3.72 2.35 -8.68
N GLY A 94 -4.19 1.80 -7.57
CA GLY A 94 -5.45 1.07 -7.47
C GLY A 94 -6.72 1.89 -7.68
N MET A 95 -7.84 1.18 -7.87
CA MET A 95 -9.21 1.67 -7.86
C MET A 95 -9.88 1.27 -6.54
N ARG A 96 -10.50 2.22 -5.82
CA ARG A 96 -11.21 1.96 -4.55
C ARG A 96 -12.71 2.16 -4.69
N PHE A 97 -13.52 1.18 -4.30
CA PHE A 97 -14.99 1.29 -4.22
C PHE A 97 -15.43 1.27 -2.76
N HIS A 98 -15.76 2.45 -2.24
CA HIS A 98 -16.22 2.59 -0.86
C HIS A 98 -17.06 3.87 -0.72
N PRO A 99 -18.16 3.86 0.07
CA PRO A 99 -19.05 5.02 0.20
C PRO A 99 -18.39 6.29 0.76
N SER A 100 -17.22 6.17 1.41
CA SER A 100 -16.47 7.34 1.88
C SER A 100 -15.59 8.00 0.81
N VAL A 101 -15.39 7.37 -0.36
CA VAL A 101 -14.47 7.86 -1.38
C VAL A 101 -14.87 9.26 -1.85
N ASN A 102 -13.92 10.17 -1.82
CA ASN A 102 -14.01 11.54 -2.32
C ASN A 102 -12.68 11.95 -2.97
N LEU A 103 -12.61 13.16 -3.54
CA LEU A 103 -11.39 13.63 -4.21
C LEU A 103 -10.20 13.79 -3.25
N SER A 104 -10.42 14.27 -2.02
CA SER A 104 -9.38 14.44 -1.00
C SER A 104 -8.65 13.13 -0.72
N ILE A 105 -9.41 12.06 -0.43
CA ILE A 105 -8.88 10.72 -0.18
C ILE A 105 -8.09 10.20 -1.38
N LEU A 106 -8.57 10.44 -2.60
CA LEU A 106 -7.88 9.96 -3.80
C LEU A 106 -6.63 10.77 -4.16
N LYS A 107 -6.60 12.08 -3.88
CA LYS A 107 -5.38 12.90 -3.99
C LYS A 107 -4.35 12.47 -2.96
N PHE A 108 -4.74 12.29 -1.70
CA PHE A 108 -3.91 11.70 -0.66
C PHE A 108 -3.26 10.38 -1.13
N LEU A 109 -4.08 9.40 -1.53
CA LEU A 109 -3.58 8.10 -1.92
C LEU A 109 -2.73 8.16 -3.19
N GLY A 110 -3.05 9.06 -4.14
CA GLY A 110 -2.27 9.26 -5.37
C GLY A 110 -0.91 9.90 -5.13
N PHE A 111 -0.84 10.86 -4.20
CA PHE A 111 0.39 11.52 -3.77
C PHE A 111 1.35 10.50 -3.13
N GLU A 112 0.90 9.76 -2.12
CA GLU A 112 1.66 8.67 -1.49
C GLU A 112 2.10 7.59 -2.50
N GLN A 113 1.22 7.22 -3.43
CA GLN A 113 1.51 6.22 -4.44
C GLN A 113 2.65 6.66 -5.38
N THR A 114 2.83 7.96 -5.63
CA THR A 114 3.93 8.50 -6.44
C THR A 114 5.29 8.12 -5.83
N PHE A 115 5.49 8.42 -4.55
CA PHE A 115 6.76 8.12 -3.86
C PHE A 115 6.94 6.62 -3.62
N LYS A 116 5.85 5.92 -3.25
CA LYS A 116 5.88 4.46 -3.08
C LYS A 116 6.32 3.74 -4.35
N ASN A 117 5.81 4.16 -5.51
CA ASN A 117 6.20 3.58 -6.79
C ASN A 117 7.64 3.92 -7.15
N ALA A 118 8.07 5.15 -6.89
CA ALA A 118 9.44 5.58 -7.12
C ALA A 118 10.47 4.70 -6.39
N LEU A 119 10.18 4.35 -5.13
CA LEU A 119 11.02 3.48 -4.31
C LEU A 119 11.24 2.09 -4.91
N THR A 120 10.27 1.55 -5.65
CA THR A 120 10.36 0.17 -6.20
C THR A 120 11.48 -0.04 -7.22
N THR A 121 12.21 1.02 -7.62
CA THR A 121 13.15 1.08 -8.74
C THR A 121 12.52 0.96 -10.14
N LEU A 122 11.32 0.38 -10.25
CA LEU A 122 10.59 0.19 -11.51
C LEU A 122 10.06 1.51 -12.12
N PRO A 123 9.82 1.56 -13.45
CA PRO A 123 9.35 2.75 -14.15
C PRO A 123 7.83 2.91 -14.03
N MET A 124 7.36 3.40 -12.88
CA MET A 124 5.93 3.58 -12.59
C MET A 124 5.67 4.94 -11.97
N GLY A 125 4.87 5.78 -12.63
CA GLY A 125 4.36 7.03 -12.05
C GLY A 125 3.33 6.78 -10.95
N GLY A 126 2.73 7.82 -10.39
CA GLY A 126 1.72 7.73 -9.32
C GLY A 126 0.31 8.07 -9.80
N GLY A 127 -0.68 7.32 -9.31
CA GLY A 127 -2.08 7.63 -9.53
C GLY A 127 -3.01 6.88 -8.59
N LYS A 128 -4.27 7.29 -8.54
CA LYS A 128 -5.33 6.59 -7.81
C LYS A 128 -6.68 6.86 -8.43
N GLY A 129 -7.63 5.94 -8.26
CA GLY A 129 -9.01 6.19 -8.67
C GLY A 129 -9.99 5.46 -7.78
N GLY A 130 -11.26 5.61 -8.09
CA GLY A 130 -12.30 4.98 -7.31
C GLY A 130 -13.68 5.55 -7.56
N SER A 131 -14.63 5.09 -6.75
CA SER A 131 -16.00 5.55 -6.74
C SER A 131 -16.60 5.46 -5.34
N ASP A 132 -17.56 6.33 -5.06
CA ASP A 132 -18.43 6.26 -3.88
C ASP A 132 -19.41 5.06 -3.91
N PHE A 133 -19.33 4.21 -4.94
CA PHE A 133 -20.06 2.96 -5.03
C PHE A 133 -19.73 2.01 -3.87
N ASN A 134 -20.78 1.50 -3.23
CA ASN A 134 -20.67 0.52 -2.15
C ASN A 134 -20.94 -0.91 -2.67
N PRO A 135 -19.90 -1.77 -2.78
CA PRO A 135 -20.05 -3.14 -3.27
C PRO A 135 -20.72 -4.07 -2.25
N LYS A 136 -20.80 -3.68 -0.97
CA LYS A 136 -21.43 -4.50 0.07
C LYS A 136 -22.93 -4.65 -0.22
N GLY A 137 -23.41 -5.89 -0.15
CA GLY A 137 -24.80 -6.24 -0.41
C GLY A 137 -25.20 -6.18 -1.89
N LYS A 138 -24.25 -6.00 -2.82
CA LYS A 138 -24.51 -6.03 -4.26
C LYS A 138 -24.35 -7.43 -4.82
N SER A 139 -25.20 -7.79 -5.78
CA SER A 139 -25.05 -9.04 -6.51
C SER A 139 -23.83 -9.00 -7.44
N GLN A 140 -23.40 -10.17 -7.92
CA GLN A 140 -22.36 -10.24 -8.94
C GLN A 140 -22.75 -9.47 -10.22
N GLY A 141 -24.03 -9.51 -10.60
CA GLY A 141 -24.55 -8.81 -11.77
C GLY A 141 -24.51 -7.30 -11.61
N GLU A 142 -24.91 -6.78 -10.44
CA GLU A 142 -24.84 -5.36 -10.12
C GLU A 142 -23.41 -4.82 -10.17
N VAL A 143 -22.46 -5.53 -9.55
CA VAL A 143 -21.04 -5.15 -9.58
C VAL A 143 -20.48 -5.18 -11.00
N MET A 144 -20.85 -6.19 -11.81
CA MET A 144 -20.44 -6.26 -13.21
C MET A 144 -20.97 -5.08 -14.02
N ARG A 145 -22.27 -4.77 -13.91
CA ARG A 145 -22.90 -3.63 -14.62
C ARG A 145 -22.28 -2.30 -14.18
N PHE A 146 -22.01 -2.13 -12.88
CA PHE A 146 -21.30 -0.96 -12.38
C PHE A 146 -19.89 -0.83 -12.97
N CYS A 147 -19.08 -1.90 -12.95
CA CYS A 147 -17.73 -1.89 -13.53
C CYS A 147 -17.75 -1.56 -15.02
N GLN A 148 -18.70 -2.11 -15.78
CA GLN A 148 -18.85 -1.83 -17.21
C GLN A 148 -19.27 -0.37 -17.48
N ALA A 149 -20.21 0.16 -16.68
CA ALA A 149 -20.64 1.55 -16.77
C ALA A 149 -19.49 2.51 -16.43
N LEU A 150 -18.70 2.21 -15.39
CA LEU A 150 -17.51 2.96 -15.03
C LEU A 150 -16.47 2.95 -16.17
N MET A 151 -16.20 1.77 -16.75
CA MET A 151 -15.24 1.64 -17.84
C MET A 151 -15.68 2.28 -19.14
N THR A 152 -16.98 2.49 -19.36
CA THR A 152 -17.51 3.20 -20.53
C THR A 152 -17.00 4.64 -20.62
N GLU A 153 -16.68 5.25 -19.48
CA GLU A 153 -15.98 6.53 -19.45
C GLU A 153 -14.48 6.36 -19.21
N LEU A 154 -14.07 5.54 -18.24
CA LEU A 154 -12.66 5.48 -17.82
C LEU A 154 -11.70 5.01 -18.92
N TYR A 155 -12.13 4.13 -19.84
CA TYR A 155 -11.24 3.50 -20.83
C TYR A 155 -10.44 4.48 -21.69
N ARG A 156 -11.01 5.65 -22.01
CA ARG A 156 -10.37 6.65 -22.88
C ARG A 156 -9.20 7.38 -22.22
N HIS A 157 -9.06 7.22 -20.90
CA HIS A 157 -8.05 7.86 -20.08
C HIS A 157 -6.96 6.88 -19.62
N LEU A 158 -7.09 5.59 -19.98
CA LEU A 158 -6.17 4.53 -19.60
C LEU A 158 -5.40 3.99 -20.80
N GLY A 159 -4.28 3.31 -20.52
CA GLY A 159 -3.44 2.69 -21.54
C GLY A 159 -2.23 2.02 -20.91
N ALA A 160 -1.66 1.03 -21.60
CA ALA A 160 -0.50 0.29 -21.10
C ALA A 160 0.73 1.20 -20.83
N ASP A 161 0.86 2.27 -21.62
CA ASP A 161 1.91 3.29 -21.52
C ASP A 161 1.36 4.66 -21.07
N THR A 162 0.19 4.68 -20.44
CA THR A 162 -0.46 5.93 -19.97
C THR A 162 -0.85 5.82 -18.52
N ASP A 163 -1.79 4.94 -18.19
CA ASP A 163 -2.33 4.76 -16.84
C ASP A 163 -2.78 3.31 -16.68
N VAL A 164 -2.18 2.62 -15.70
CA VAL A 164 -2.38 1.19 -15.44
C VAL A 164 -2.95 0.98 -14.03
N PRO A 165 -4.29 0.97 -13.85
CA PRO A 165 -4.88 0.79 -12.54
C PRO A 165 -4.73 -0.64 -11.97
N ALA A 166 -5.18 -0.82 -10.74
CA ALA A 166 -5.16 -2.10 -10.02
C ALA A 166 -6.37 -2.22 -9.09
N GLY A 167 -6.43 -3.31 -8.32
CA GLY A 167 -7.36 -3.43 -7.19
C GLY A 167 -6.97 -2.57 -5.98
N ASP A 168 -7.94 -2.30 -5.11
CA ASP A 168 -7.83 -1.68 -3.79
C ASP A 168 -9.07 -2.09 -2.96
N ILE A 169 -9.39 -1.40 -1.85
CA ILE A 169 -10.59 -1.67 -1.05
C ILE A 169 -11.85 -1.63 -1.94
N GLY A 170 -12.64 -2.70 -1.92
CA GLY A 170 -13.84 -2.85 -2.74
C GLY A 170 -13.61 -3.25 -4.20
N VAL A 171 -12.35 -3.42 -4.63
CA VAL A 171 -11.96 -3.83 -5.98
C VAL A 171 -10.95 -4.98 -5.91
N GLY A 172 -11.45 -6.21 -5.94
CA GLY A 172 -10.66 -7.44 -5.97
C GLY A 172 -10.46 -7.97 -7.39
N GLY A 173 -10.03 -9.25 -7.49
CA GLY A 173 -9.82 -9.91 -8.78
C GLY A 173 -11.09 -10.00 -9.64
N ARG A 174 -12.27 -10.06 -9.01
CA ARG A 174 -13.57 -10.03 -9.68
C ARG A 174 -13.79 -8.72 -10.43
N GLU A 175 -13.66 -7.58 -9.74
CA GLU A 175 -13.85 -6.25 -10.32
C GLU A 175 -12.78 -5.94 -11.37
N VAL A 176 -11.51 -6.28 -11.08
CA VAL A 176 -10.42 -6.14 -12.06
C VAL A 176 -10.72 -6.96 -13.32
N GLY A 177 -11.27 -8.18 -13.17
CA GLY A 177 -11.71 -9.00 -14.29
C GLY A 177 -12.79 -8.33 -15.14
N PHE A 178 -13.85 -7.80 -14.51
CA PHE A 178 -14.91 -7.08 -15.22
C PHE A 178 -14.40 -5.82 -15.92
N MET A 179 -13.55 -5.03 -15.26
CA MET A 179 -12.97 -3.82 -15.85
C MET A 179 -12.00 -4.14 -17.00
N THR A 180 -11.16 -5.16 -16.85
CA THR A 180 -10.25 -5.64 -17.92
C THR A 180 -11.04 -6.14 -19.13
N GLY A 181 -12.14 -6.88 -18.90
CA GLY A 181 -13.02 -7.35 -19.95
C GLY A 181 -13.65 -6.20 -20.75
N MET A 182 -14.14 -5.17 -20.06
CA MET A 182 -14.73 -3.99 -20.71
C MET A 182 -13.67 -3.13 -21.40
N MET A 183 -12.49 -2.96 -20.81
CA MET A 183 -11.35 -2.27 -21.44
C MET A 183 -11.02 -2.92 -22.79
N LYS A 184 -10.86 -4.25 -22.82
CA LYS A 184 -10.59 -5.01 -24.04
C LYS A 184 -11.70 -4.84 -25.07
N LYS A 185 -12.97 -4.90 -24.65
CA LYS A 185 -14.12 -4.76 -25.55
C LYS A 185 -14.21 -3.39 -26.20
N LEU A 186 -13.99 -2.31 -25.43
CA LEU A 186 -14.11 -0.93 -25.91
C LEU A 186 -12.93 -0.52 -26.78
N THR A 187 -11.72 -0.93 -26.42
CA THR A 187 -10.49 -0.55 -27.14
C THR A 187 -10.12 -1.48 -28.28
N ASN A 188 -10.70 -2.68 -28.32
CA ASN A 188 -10.25 -3.76 -29.19
C ASN A 188 -8.74 -4.05 -29.06
N ASN A 189 -8.21 -3.91 -27.83
CA ASN A 189 -6.80 -4.07 -27.50
C ASN A 189 -6.63 -4.98 -26.27
N THR A 190 -5.59 -5.82 -26.27
CA THR A 190 -5.31 -6.82 -25.22
C THR A 190 -4.07 -6.52 -24.38
N ALA A 191 -3.47 -5.33 -24.52
CA ALA A 191 -2.33 -4.89 -23.73
C ALA A 191 -2.68 -4.79 -22.23
N CYS A 192 -1.64 -4.74 -21.39
CA CYS A 192 -1.79 -4.71 -19.94
C CYS A 192 -2.20 -3.33 -19.43
N VAL A 193 -3.51 -3.08 -19.40
CA VAL A 193 -4.09 -1.84 -18.84
C VAL A 193 -4.42 -2.00 -17.34
N PHE A 194 -4.56 -3.23 -16.84
CA PHE A 194 -4.77 -3.48 -15.42
C PHE A 194 -3.77 -4.51 -14.89
N THR A 195 -3.35 -4.34 -13.64
CA THR A 195 -2.61 -5.35 -12.87
C THR A 195 -3.49 -5.99 -11.80
N GLY A 196 -3.09 -7.15 -11.29
CA GLY A 196 -3.93 -7.98 -10.44
C GLY A 196 -4.97 -8.75 -11.24
N LYS A 197 -4.64 -9.07 -12.50
CA LYS A 197 -5.47 -9.92 -13.37
C LYS A 197 -5.45 -11.37 -12.86
N GLY A 198 -6.43 -12.16 -13.28
CA GLY A 198 -6.41 -13.60 -13.06
C GLY A 198 -5.33 -14.26 -13.93
N LEU A 199 -4.77 -15.36 -13.44
CA LEU A 199 -3.68 -16.09 -14.13
C LEU A 199 -4.06 -16.50 -15.55
N SER A 200 -5.32 -16.85 -15.80
CA SER A 200 -5.84 -17.25 -17.11
C SER A 200 -5.87 -16.13 -18.16
N PHE A 201 -5.68 -14.87 -17.76
CA PHE A 201 -5.74 -13.72 -18.66
C PHE A 201 -4.65 -12.67 -18.38
N GLY A 202 -3.43 -13.14 -18.07
CA GLY A 202 -2.23 -12.30 -17.97
C GLY A 202 -1.89 -11.82 -16.56
N GLY A 203 -2.47 -12.43 -15.52
CA GLY A 203 -2.03 -12.22 -14.14
C GLY A 203 -0.64 -12.80 -13.87
N SER A 204 0.02 -12.31 -12.82
CA SER A 204 1.31 -12.83 -12.34
C SER A 204 1.12 -13.80 -11.18
N LEU A 205 1.95 -14.85 -11.14
CA LEU A 205 2.18 -15.60 -9.90
C LEU A 205 2.79 -14.68 -8.83
N ILE A 206 2.75 -15.10 -7.56
CA ILE A 206 3.22 -14.32 -6.38
C ILE A 206 2.37 -13.05 -6.11
N ARG A 207 1.40 -12.70 -6.97
CA ARG A 207 0.58 -11.49 -6.76
C ARG A 207 -0.21 -11.51 -5.45
N PRO A 208 -0.88 -12.61 -5.04
CA PRO A 208 -1.48 -12.70 -3.71
C PRO A 208 -0.44 -12.52 -2.59
N GLU A 209 0.70 -13.19 -2.68
CA GLU A 209 1.73 -13.26 -1.66
C GLU A 209 2.52 -11.95 -1.50
N ALA A 210 2.63 -11.18 -2.59
CA ALA A 210 3.60 -10.12 -2.80
C ALA A 210 3.73 -9.09 -1.67
N THR A 211 2.62 -8.62 -1.11
CA THR A 211 2.66 -7.61 -0.04
C THR A 211 3.14 -8.20 1.28
N GLY A 212 2.65 -9.39 1.65
CA GLY A 212 3.05 -10.07 2.88
C GLY A 212 4.50 -10.53 2.81
N TYR A 213 4.91 -11.13 1.69
CA TYR A 213 6.31 -11.51 1.45
C TYR A 213 7.22 -10.28 1.44
N GLY A 214 6.80 -9.22 0.75
CA GLY A 214 7.57 -7.98 0.69
C GLY A 214 7.81 -7.36 2.07
N LEU A 215 6.77 -7.35 2.92
CA LEU A 215 6.88 -6.91 4.31
C LEU A 215 7.95 -7.69 5.07
N ILE A 216 7.94 -9.01 4.97
CA ILE A 216 8.91 -9.86 5.67
C ILE A 216 10.31 -9.67 5.08
N TYR A 217 10.48 -9.60 3.77
CA TYR A 217 11.79 -9.33 3.14
C TYR A 217 12.39 -7.99 3.57
N PHE A 218 11.59 -6.93 3.60
CA PHE A 218 12.05 -5.62 4.07
C PHE A 218 12.41 -5.65 5.56
N THR A 219 11.56 -6.25 6.39
CA THR A 219 11.78 -6.37 7.83
C THR A 219 13.03 -7.17 8.13
N GLU A 220 13.27 -8.27 7.41
CA GLU A 220 14.47 -9.09 7.57
C GLU A 220 15.75 -8.31 7.21
N ALA A 221 15.71 -7.50 6.15
CA ALA A 221 16.83 -6.61 5.81
C ALA A 221 17.08 -5.55 6.88
N MET A 222 16.01 -4.96 7.43
CA MET A 222 16.07 -4.04 8.55
C MET A 222 16.68 -4.68 9.80
N LEU A 223 16.24 -5.89 10.17
CA LEU A 223 16.74 -6.63 11.32
C LEU A 223 18.23 -6.99 11.16
N LYS A 224 18.61 -7.55 10.00
CA LYS A 224 20.00 -7.94 9.69
C LYS A 224 20.97 -6.78 9.80
N ARG A 225 20.59 -5.59 9.34
CA ARG A 225 21.41 -4.36 9.49
C ARG A 225 21.74 -4.06 10.95
N HIS A 226 20.88 -4.46 11.88
CA HIS A 226 21.03 -4.21 13.32
C HIS A 226 21.42 -5.47 14.10
N GLY A 227 21.97 -6.50 13.43
CA GLY A 227 22.45 -7.73 14.08
C GLY A 227 21.33 -8.65 14.60
N LEU A 228 20.10 -8.47 14.12
CA LEU A 228 18.93 -9.27 14.45
C LEU A 228 18.47 -10.10 13.23
N GLY A 229 17.46 -10.94 13.42
CA GLY A 229 16.77 -11.68 12.37
C GLY A 229 15.45 -12.26 12.88
N PHE A 230 14.68 -12.91 12.01
CA PHE A 230 13.39 -13.52 12.38
C PHE A 230 13.50 -14.80 13.22
N GLU A 231 14.61 -15.55 13.09
CA GLU A 231 14.78 -16.86 13.73
C GLU A 231 14.52 -16.80 15.25
N GLY A 232 13.54 -17.57 15.72
CA GLY A 232 13.15 -17.66 17.13
C GLY A 232 12.38 -16.46 17.70
N MET A 233 12.20 -15.37 16.93
CA MET A 233 11.48 -14.18 17.39
C MET A 233 9.99 -14.46 17.55
N ARG A 234 9.39 -13.88 18.59
CA ARG A 234 7.93 -13.82 18.73
C ARG A 234 7.38 -12.69 17.88
N VAL A 235 6.42 -13.00 17.02
CA VAL A 235 5.84 -12.02 16.08
C VAL A 235 4.34 -11.88 16.29
N ALA A 236 3.87 -10.65 16.51
CA ALA A 236 2.45 -10.33 16.46
C ALA A 236 2.08 -9.86 15.04
N VAL A 237 1.10 -10.51 14.43
CA VAL A 237 0.48 -10.05 13.18
C VAL A 237 -0.96 -9.64 13.50
N SER A 238 -1.35 -8.44 13.08
CA SER A 238 -2.76 -8.03 13.06
C SER A 238 -3.38 -8.26 11.69
N GLY A 239 -4.70 -8.40 11.65
CA GLY A 239 -5.43 -8.72 10.44
C GLY A 239 -5.36 -10.21 10.09
N SER A 240 -6.27 -10.62 9.22
CA SER A 240 -6.43 -12.03 8.77
C SER A 240 -6.72 -12.09 7.27
N GLY A 241 -6.49 -10.96 6.57
CA GLY A 241 -6.60 -10.87 5.13
C GLY A 241 -5.32 -11.33 4.44
N ASN A 242 -5.31 -11.12 3.12
CA ASN A 242 -4.21 -11.52 2.23
C ASN A 242 -2.82 -11.08 2.72
N VAL A 243 -2.64 -9.84 3.17
CA VAL A 243 -1.33 -9.37 3.66
C VAL A 243 -0.88 -10.16 4.89
N ALA A 244 -1.76 -10.32 5.87
CA ALA A 244 -1.46 -11.02 7.12
C ALA A 244 -1.17 -12.51 6.90
N GLN A 245 -1.98 -13.20 6.10
CA GLN A 245 -1.80 -14.64 5.80
C GLN A 245 -0.40 -14.93 5.24
N TYR A 246 0.01 -14.17 4.22
CA TYR A 246 1.31 -14.39 3.59
C TYR A 246 2.49 -13.77 4.37
N ALA A 247 2.24 -12.78 5.24
CA ALA A 247 3.24 -12.35 6.22
C ALA A 247 3.50 -13.45 7.27
N ILE A 248 2.45 -14.12 7.76
CA ILE A 248 2.56 -15.29 8.65
C ILE A 248 3.35 -16.40 7.95
N GLU A 249 2.98 -16.73 6.72
CA GLU A 249 3.67 -17.76 5.92
C GLU A 249 5.17 -17.50 5.81
N LYS A 250 5.55 -16.31 5.31
CA LYS A 250 6.97 -15.99 5.09
C LYS A 250 7.75 -15.82 6.39
N ALA A 251 7.12 -15.31 7.45
CA ALA A 251 7.77 -15.22 8.76
C ALA A 251 8.07 -16.61 9.34
N MET A 252 7.15 -17.57 9.20
CA MET A 252 7.38 -18.97 9.61
C MET A 252 8.52 -19.62 8.82
N GLU A 253 8.62 -19.36 7.51
CA GLU A 253 9.72 -19.86 6.69
C GLU A 253 11.10 -19.35 7.14
N LEU A 254 11.15 -18.17 7.78
CA LEU A 254 12.36 -17.59 8.38
C LEU A 254 12.53 -17.94 9.87
N GLY A 255 11.81 -18.95 10.36
CA GLY A 255 11.95 -19.48 11.73
C GLY A 255 11.30 -18.63 12.82
N ALA A 256 10.46 -17.65 12.45
CA ALA A 256 9.74 -16.85 13.44
C ALA A 256 8.58 -17.63 14.07
N ARG A 257 8.32 -17.39 15.35
CA ARG A 257 7.13 -17.87 16.04
C ARG A 257 6.04 -16.79 15.97
N VAL A 258 5.15 -16.89 14.98
CA VAL A 258 4.03 -15.95 14.83
C VAL A 258 2.90 -16.34 15.78
N VAL A 259 2.54 -15.46 16.72
CA VAL A 259 1.68 -15.81 17.86
C VAL A 259 0.29 -15.17 17.81
N THR A 260 -0.01 -14.27 16.87
CA THR A 260 -1.34 -13.65 16.76
C THR A 260 -1.86 -13.59 15.35
N VAL A 261 -3.19 -13.54 15.22
CA VAL A 261 -3.94 -13.09 14.04
C VAL A 261 -5.21 -12.38 14.51
N SER A 262 -5.72 -11.38 13.78
CA SER A 262 -6.93 -10.67 14.20
C SER A 262 -7.93 -10.38 13.07
N ASP A 263 -9.17 -10.05 13.43
CA ASP A 263 -10.09 -9.35 12.54
C ASP A 263 -10.83 -8.25 13.31
N SER A 264 -11.86 -7.65 12.69
CA SER A 264 -12.61 -6.55 13.30
C SER A 264 -13.26 -6.88 14.64
N ASN A 265 -13.39 -8.17 14.99
CA ASN A 265 -14.12 -8.61 16.17
C ASN A 265 -13.20 -9.02 17.34
N GLY A 266 -11.90 -9.23 17.10
CA GLY A 266 -10.96 -9.64 18.14
C GLY A 266 -9.68 -10.29 17.60
N THR A 267 -8.89 -10.82 18.53
CA THR A 267 -7.56 -11.40 18.26
C THR A 267 -7.49 -12.85 18.73
N VAL A 268 -6.90 -13.72 17.94
CA VAL A 268 -6.52 -15.08 18.35
C VAL A 268 -5.06 -15.09 18.78
N VAL A 269 -4.77 -15.75 19.89
CA VAL A 269 -3.41 -15.92 20.44
C VAL A 269 -3.04 -17.39 20.46
N ASP A 270 -1.87 -17.69 19.91
CA ASP A 270 -1.26 -19.01 19.83
C ASP A 270 0.18 -18.95 20.35
N GLU A 271 0.39 -19.27 21.63
CA GLU A 271 1.70 -19.19 22.28
C GLU A 271 2.75 -20.15 21.67
N ASN A 272 2.29 -21.22 21.02
CA ASN A 272 3.17 -22.17 20.32
C ASN A 272 3.50 -21.70 18.90
N GLY A 273 2.78 -20.71 18.40
CA GLY A 273 2.89 -20.17 17.07
C GLY A 273 2.11 -20.94 15.99
N PHE A 274 1.95 -20.26 14.86
CA PHE A 274 1.38 -20.84 13.65
C PHE A 274 2.22 -22.02 13.12
N THR A 275 1.53 -22.94 12.44
CA THR A 275 2.12 -24.01 11.62
C THR A 275 1.46 -23.97 10.24
N PRO A 276 2.02 -24.63 9.20
CA PRO A 276 1.40 -24.70 7.88
C PRO A 276 -0.05 -25.20 7.92
N GLU A 277 -0.38 -26.15 8.80
CA GLU A 277 -1.74 -26.69 8.96
C GLU A 277 -2.70 -25.67 9.56
N LYS A 278 -2.23 -24.92 10.58
CA LYS A 278 -3.00 -23.84 11.20
C LYS A 278 -3.24 -22.68 10.23
N LEU A 279 -2.23 -22.33 9.43
CA LEU A 279 -2.37 -21.32 8.39
C LEU A 279 -3.37 -21.76 7.31
N ALA A 280 -3.27 -23.00 6.82
CA ALA A 280 -4.23 -23.54 5.85
C ALA A 280 -5.67 -23.55 6.39
N LEU A 281 -5.86 -23.83 7.68
CA LEU A 281 -7.16 -23.72 8.35
C LEU A 281 -7.68 -22.28 8.37
N LEU A 282 -6.82 -21.31 8.71
CA LEU A 282 -7.16 -19.90 8.66
C LEU A 282 -7.58 -19.48 7.25
N GLU A 283 -6.83 -19.88 6.22
CA GLU A 283 -7.15 -19.59 4.82
C GLU A 283 -8.49 -20.18 4.39
N GLU A 284 -8.77 -21.44 4.74
CA GLU A 284 -10.06 -22.07 4.48
C GLU A 284 -11.22 -21.25 5.08
N ILE A 285 -11.07 -20.84 6.35
CA ILE A 285 -12.08 -20.04 7.06
C ILE A 285 -12.25 -18.68 6.41
N LYS A 286 -11.16 -17.96 6.16
CA LYS A 286 -11.22 -16.57 5.70
C LYS A 286 -11.54 -16.44 4.22
N ASN A 287 -11.04 -17.34 3.38
CA ASN A 287 -11.06 -17.18 1.93
C ASN A 287 -12.16 -18.02 1.25
N LYS A 288 -12.56 -19.17 1.84
CA LYS A 288 -13.61 -20.03 1.26
C LYS A 288 -14.93 -19.95 2.02
N ARG A 289 -14.87 -20.00 3.35
CA ARG A 289 -16.07 -19.93 4.22
C ARG A 289 -16.50 -18.50 4.56
N TYR A 290 -15.61 -17.52 4.35
CA TYR A 290 -15.80 -16.11 4.73
C TYR A 290 -16.15 -15.94 6.22
N GLY A 291 -15.58 -16.79 7.08
CA GLY A 291 -15.78 -16.80 8.52
C GLY A 291 -14.94 -15.77 9.29
N ARG A 292 -15.02 -15.85 10.62
CA ARG A 292 -14.31 -14.99 11.58
C ARG A 292 -13.08 -15.68 12.16
N VAL A 293 -12.14 -14.90 12.70
CA VAL A 293 -11.01 -15.48 13.43
C VAL A 293 -11.45 -16.19 14.72
N GLU A 294 -12.64 -15.87 15.24
CA GLU A 294 -13.25 -16.64 16.34
C GLU A 294 -13.57 -18.09 15.94
N ASP A 295 -14.05 -18.32 14.71
CA ASP A 295 -14.29 -19.68 14.18
C ASP A 295 -12.96 -20.45 14.10
N TYR A 296 -11.90 -19.76 13.68
CA TYR A 296 -10.54 -20.30 13.65
C TYR A 296 -10.04 -20.68 15.04
N ALA A 297 -10.17 -19.80 16.04
CA ALA A 297 -9.80 -20.10 17.41
C ALA A 297 -10.55 -21.31 17.97
N ARG A 298 -11.85 -21.45 17.66
CA ARG A 298 -12.66 -22.58 18.12
C ARG A 298 -12.20 -23.90 17.51
N GLU A 299 -11.98 -23.94 16.20
CA GLU A 299 -11.55 -25.13 15.48
C GLU A 299 -10.10 -25.53 15.81
N ALA A 300 -9.22 -24.54 15.97
CA ALA A 300 -7.82 -24.73 16.36
C ALA A 300 -7.62 -24.90 17.88
N LYS A 301 -8.67 -24.72 18.70
CA LYS A 301 -8.65 -24.75 20.17
C LYS A 301 -7.64 -23.76 20.78
N LEU A 302 -7.67 -22.52 20.28
CA LEU A 302 -6.79 -21.42 20.67
C LEU A 302 -7.54 -20.38 21.50
N THR A 303 -6.78 -19.53 22.19
CA THR A 303 -7.33 -18.40 22.96
C THR A 303 -7.86 -17.32 22.03
N TYR A 304 -9.09 -16.86 22.26
CA TYR A 304 -9.68 -15.73 21.55
C TYR A 304 -9.94 -14.56 22.51
N LEU A 305 -9.38 -13.41 22.18
CA LEU A 305 -9.53 -12.14 22.89
C LEU A 305 -10.56 -11.28 22.15
N ALA A 306 -11.82 -11.36 22.58
CA ALA A 306 -12.92 -10.62 21.97
C ALA A 306 -12.74 -9.09 22.13
N GLY A 307 -12.90 -8.35 21.03
CA GLY A 307 -12.80 -6.89 20.99
C GLY A 307 -11.41 -6.32 21.26
N LYS A 308 -10.37 -7.17 21.32
CA LYS A 308 -8.99 -6.79 21.62
C LYS A 308 -8.12 -6.80 20.36
N THR A 309 -7.17 -5.86 20.32
CA THR A 309 -6.06 -5.84 19.35
C THR A 309 -4.92 -6.73 19.85
N PRO A 310 -3.96 -7.13 18.98
CA PRO A 310 -2.86 -8.01 19.39
C PRO A 310 -1.78 -7.32 20.22
N TRP A 311 -1.83 -6.00 20.38
CA TRP A 311 -0.73 -5.19 20.92
C TRP A 311 -0.50 -5.35 22.43
N GLU A 312 -1.40 -6.02 23.16
CA GLU A 312 -1.21 -6.41 24.56
C GLU A 312 -0.31 -7.66 24.69
N VAL A 313 -0.07 -8.42 23.62
CA VAL A 313 0.73 -9.65 23.64
C VAL A 313 2.24 -9.31 23.58
N PRO A 314 3.08 -9.78 24.53
CA PRO A 314 4.52 -9.55 24.49
C PRO A 314 5.19 -10.24 23.30
N VAL A 315 5.84 -9.46 22.44
CA VAL A 315 6.47 -9.90 21.20
C VAL A 315 7.75 -9.12 20.91
N ASP A 316 8.64 -9.71 20.10
CA ASP A 316 9.85 -9.06 19.61
C ASP A 316 9.56 -8.18 18.39
N ILE A 317 8.60 -8.59 17.55
CA ILE A 317 8.27 -7.91 16.29
C ILE A 317 6.76 -7.75 16.18
N ALA A 318 6.29 -6.54 15.83
CA ALA A 318 4.88 -6.26 15.55
C ALA A 318 4.67 -5.89 14.06
N LEU A 319 3.72 -6.57 13.41
CA LEU A 319 3.40 -6.42 11.99
C LEU A 319 1.94 -6.01 11.81
N PRO A 320 1.61 -4.70 11.88
CA PRO A 320 0.25 -4.24 11.65
C PRO A 320 -0.18 -4.36 10.18
N CYS A 321 -1.15 -5.24 9.92
CA CYS A 321 -1.59 -5.64 8.56
C CYS A 321 -3.12 -5.59 8.37
N ALA A 322 -3.87 -4.87 9.20
CA ALA A 322 -5.33 -4.82 9.14
C ALA A 322 -5.87 -3.53 8.50
N THR A 323 -5.65 -2.37 9.10
CA THR A 323 -6.27 -1.09 8.68
C THR A 323 -5.45 0.11 9.12
N GLN A 324 -5.77 1.28 8.57
CA GLN A 324 -5.21 2.56 8.98
C GLN A 324 -5.50 2.85 10.47
N ASN A 325 -4.53 3.45 11.17
CA ASN A 325 -4.61 3.85 12.58
C ASN A 325 -5.01 2.74 13.56
N GLU A 326 -4.66 1.48 13.28
CA GLU A 326 -4.92 0.35 14.19
C GLU A 326 -3.94 0.24 15.36
N LEU A 327 -2.80 0.95 15.29
CA LEU A 327 -1.77 0.99 16.32
C LEU A 327 -1.61 2.44 16.81
N ASP A 328 -2.24 2.73 17.94
CA ASP A 328 -2.24 4.05 18.58
C ASP A 328 -1.16 4.17 19.67
N LEU A 329 -1.03 5.37 20.26
CA LEU A 329 0.00 5.63 21.27
C LEU A 329 -0.08 4.70 22.50
N PRO A 330 -1.26 4.44 23.10
CA PRO A 330 -1.37 3.47 24.19
C PRO A 330 -0.88 2.06 23.82
N ALA A 331 -1.22 1.58 22.62
CA ALA A 331 -0.74 0.30 22.11
C ALA A 331 0.79 0.30 21.92
N ALA A 332 1.35 1.38 21.36
CA ALA A 332 2.80 1.53 21.20
C ALA A 332 3.54 1.50 22.54
N GLN A 333 3.03 2.23 23.55
CA GLN A 333 3.60 2.24 24.90
C GLN A 333 3.59 0.84 25.53
N THR A 334 2.54 0.06 25.30
CA THR A 334 2.45 -1.32 25.80
C THR A 334 3.46 -2.23 25.10
N LEU A 335 3.60 -2.12 23.78
CA LEU A 335 4.60 -2.88 23.02
C LEU A 335 6.03 -2.53 23.45
N ILE A 336 6.33 -1.24 23.65
CA ILE A 336 7.63 -0.75 24.15
C ILE A 336 7.90 -1.31 25.54
N ALA A 337 6.93 -1.22 26.47
CA ALA A 337 7.07 -1.77 27.81
C ALA A 337 7.29 -3.29 27.82
N ASN A 338 6.75 -3.99 26.83
CA ASN A 338 6.92 -5.43 26.64
C ASN A 338 8.23 -5.81 25.90
N GLY A 339 9.05 -4.84 25.52
CA GLY A 339 10.37 -5.09 24.90
C GLY A 339 10.34 -5.35 23.39
N VAL A 340 9.38 -4.79 22.66
CA VAL A 340 9.35 -4.86 21.19
C VAL A 340 10.65 -4.29 20.61
N LYS A 341 11.21 -4.98 19.62
CA LYS A 341 12.46 -4.59 18.93
C LYS A 341 12.20 -3.94 17.58
N ALA A 342 11.14 -4.37 16.89
CA ALA A 342 10.80 -3.86 15.57
C ALA A 342 9.30 -3.78 15.31
N VAL A 343 8.90 -2.76 14.55
CA VAL A 343 7.55 -2.58 14.00
C VAL A 343 7.67 -2.35 12.50
N ALA A 344 6.93 -3.10 11.69
CA ALA A 344 6.94 -2.95 10.24
C ALA A 344 5.52 -3.02 9.66
N GLU A 345 5.15 -2.02 8.89
CA GLU A 345 3.75 -1.82 8.49
C GLU A 345 3.40 -2.61 7.21
N GLY A 346 2.47 -3.57 7.35
CA GLY A 346 1.88 -4.27 6.21
C GLY A 346 0.65 -3.57 5.62
N ALA A 347 -0.14 -2.90 6.46
CA ALA A 347 -1.25 -2.04 6.04
C ALA A 347 -0.74 -0.65 5.62
N ASN A 348 -1.63 0.18 5.04
CA ASN A 348 -1.29 1.57 4.72
C ASN A 348 -1.57 2.46 5.94
N MET A 349 -0.51 3.07 6.49
CA MET A 349 -0.53 3.96 7.67
C MET A 349 -1.28 3.37 8.89
N PRO A 350 -0.98 2.13 9.31
CA PRO A 350 -1.60 1.54 10.49
C PRO A 350 -1.17 2.22 11.78
N THR A 351 0.03 2.78 11.84
CA THR A 351 0.55 3.42 13.05
C THR A 351 0.22 4.89 13.04
N THR A 352 -0.37 5.39 14.13
CA THR A 352 -0.60 6.84 14.28
C THR A 352 0.73 7.61 14.39
N ILE A 353 0.74 8.90 14.05
CA ILE A 353 1.95 9.73 14.20
C ILE A 353 2.52 9.67 15.63
N PRO A 354 1.72 9.89 16.70
CA PRO A 354 2.27 9.84 18.06
C PRO A 354 2.84 8.46 18.43
N ALA A 355 2.27 7.37 17.91
CA ALA A 355 2.80 6.03 18.11
C ALA A 355 4.13 5.81 17.36
N THR A 356 4.24 6.35 16.15
CA THR A 356 5.48 6.30 15.36
C THR A 356 6.60 7.04 16.08
N ASP A 357 6.33 8.26 16.56
CA ASP A 357 7.29 9.06 17.32
C ASP A 357 7.73 8.32 18.60
N ALA A 358 6.78 7.71 19.33
CA ALA A 358 7.11 6.92 20.52
C ALA A 358 8.02 5.72 20.23
N PHE A 359 7.86 5.04 19.10
CA PHE A 359 8.76 3.96 18.69
C PHE A 359 10.15 4.47 18.34
N LEU A 360 10.24 5.57 17.58
CA LEU A 360 11.52 6.18 17.21
C LEU A 360 12.28 6.68 18.45
N ASP A 361 11.61 7.37 19.37
CA ASP A 361 12.18 7.87 20.62
C ASP A 361 12.67 6.73 21.54
N ALA A 362 11.97 5.59 21.52
CA ALA A 362 12.36 4.40 22.29
C ALA A 362 13.47 3.56 21.62
N GLY A 363 13.94 3.94 20.42
CA GLY A 363 14.92 3.15 19.66
C GLY A 363 14.37 1.81 19.16
N VAL A 364 13.07 1.72 18.92
CA VAL A 364 12.43 0.57 18.27
C VAL A 364 12.59 0.73 16.75
N LEU A 365 13.07 -0.32 16.08
CA LEU A 365 13.24 -0.30 14.63
C LEU A 365 11.88 -0.15 13.94
N PHE A 366 11.68 0.93 13.20
CA PHE A 366 10.40 1.23 12.55
C PHE A 366 10.52 1.26 11.03
N ALA A 367 9.74 0.41 10.35
CA ALA A 367 9.65 0.37 8.89
C ALA A 367 8.30 0.89 8.39
N PRO A 368 8.26 2.05 7.70
CA PRO A 368 7.02 2.65 7.23
C PRO A 368 6.39 1.84 6.10
N GLY A 369 5.06 1.83 6.03
CA GLY A 369 4.31 1.02 5.07
C GLY A 369 4.66 1.37 3.62
N LYS A 370 4.92 2.65 3.35
CA LYS A 370 5.38 3.12 2.03
C LYS A 370 6.60 2.35 1.49
N ALA A 371 7.49 1.89 2.36
CA ALA A 371 8.60 1.03 1.99
C ALA A 371 8.25 -0.46 2.19
N ALA A 372 7.85 -0.83 3.41
CA ALA A 372 7.71 -2.23 3.81
C ALA A 372 6.64 -3.00 3.01
N ASN A 373 5.50 -2.39 2.71
CA ASN A 373 4.41 -3.05 1.97
C ASN A 373 4.44 -2.76 0.45
N ALA A 374 5.56 -2.24 -0.07
CA ALA A 374 5.72 -1.93 -1.50
C ALA A 374 5.78 -3.17 -2.40
N GLY A 375 5.96 -4.37 -1.83
CA GLY A 375 6.04 -5.63 -2.58
C GLY A 375 4.83 -5.88 -3.50
N GLY A 376 3.63 -5.48 -3.08
CA GLY A 376 2.42 -5.60 -3.89
C GLY A 376 2.45 -4.75 -5.17
N VAL A 377 2.99 -3.53 -5.09
CA VAL A 377 3.11 -2.66 -6.27
C VAL A 377 4.35 -2.99 -7.11
N ALA A 378 5.45 -3.44 -6.48
CA ALA A 378 6.60 -4.00 -7.18
C ALA A 378 6.16 -5.18 -8.07
N THR A 379 5.41 -6.14 -7.51
CA THR A 379 4.90 -7.30 -8.26
C THR A 379 3.86 -6.90 -9.31
N SER A 380 3.14 -5.79 -9.12
CA SER A 380 2.30 -5.21 -10.18
C SER A 380 3.14 -4.71 -11.37
N GLY A 381 4.29 -4.07 -11.11
CA GLY A 381 5.25 -3.71 -12.16
C GLY A 381 5.87 -4.95 -12.84
N LEU A 382 6.13 -6.02 -12.09
CA LEU A 382 6.57 -7.30 -12.68
C LEU A 382 5.47 -7.95 -13.54
N GLU A 383 4.19 -7.82 -13.16
CA GLU A 383 3.07 -8.24 -14.00
C GLU A 383 3.05 -7.44 -15.31
N MET A 384 3.24 -6.12 -15.26
CA MET A 384 3.36 -5.29 -16.47
C MET A 384 4.51 -5.75 -17.37
N ALA A 385 5.69 -6.01 -16.79
CA ALA A 385 6.86 -6.48 -17.52
C ALA A 385 6.61 -7.84 -18.21
N GLN A 386 5.99 -8.80 -17.52
CA GLN A 386 5.62 -10.10 -18.09
C GLN A 386 4.63 -9.96 -19.24
N ASN A 387 3.63 -9.07 -19.11
CA ASN A 387 2.65 -8.84 -20.17
C ASN A 387 3.28 -8.13 -21.38
N ALA A 388 4.15 -7.15 -21.17
CA ALA A 388 4.89 -6.49 -22.25
C ALA A 388 5.78 -7.49 -23.00
N ALA A 389 6.44 -8.39 -22.27
CA ALA A 389 7.25 -9.47 -22.85
C ALA A 389 6.43 -10.63 -23.44
N ARG A 390 5.12 -10.69 -23.17
CA ARG A 390 4.22 -11.81 -23.50
C ARG A 390 4.70 -13.17 -22.97
N LEU A 391 5.45 -13.16 -21.87
CA LEU A 391 6.05 -14.34 -21.27
C LEU A 391 5.81 -14.32 -19.76
N GLY A 392 4.95 -15.21 -19.29
CA GLY A 392 4.76 -15.44 -17.86
C GLY A 392 5.98 -16.07 -17.22
N TRP A 393 6.25 -15.73 -15.95
CA TRP A 393 7.35 -16.29 -15.18
C TRP A 393 6.86 -17.34 -14.19
N LYS A 394 7.77 -18.24 -13.81
CA LYS A 394 7.55 -19.16 -12.70
C LYS A 394 7.58 -18.41 -11.37
N ALA A 395 6.92 -18.96 -10.34
CA ALA A 395 6.77 -18.32 -9.04
C ALA A 395 8.13 -17.95 -8.43
N GLU A 396 9.11 -18.83 -8.52
CA GLU A 396 10.46 -18.66 -7.97
C GLU A 396 11.18 -17.45 -8.61
N LYS A 397 10.96 -17.23 -9.90
CA LYS A 397 11.55 -16.08 -10.60
C LYS A 397 10.87 -14.77 -10.20
N VAL A 398 9.55 -14.78 -10.00
CA VAL A 398 8.83 -13.58 -9.54
C VAL A 398 9.23 -13.26 -8.11
N ASP A 399 9.27 -14.26 -7.23
CA ASP A 399 9.64 -14.11 -5.81
C ASP A 399 11.10 -13.63 -5.66
N ALA A 400 12.05 -14.23 -6.37
CA ALA A 400 13.45 -13.77 -6.34
C ALA A 400 13.61 -12.31 -6.79
N ARG A 401 12.81 -11.87 -7.77
CA ARG A 401 12.82 -10.46 -8.21
C ARG A 401 12.14 -9.54 -7.20
N LEU A 402 11.03 -9.97 -6.61
CA LEU A 402 10.38 -9.25 -5.52
C LEU A 402 11.36 -9.05 -4.35
N HIS A 403 12.04 -10.11 -3.91
CA HIS A 403 13.02 -10.05 -2.83
C HIS A 403 14.14 -9.04 -3.15
N HIS A 404 14.74 -9.09 -4.35
CA HIS A 404 15.74 -8.11 -4.77
C HIS A 404 15.22 -6.67 -4.71
N ILE A 405 13.99 -6.42 -5.20
CA ILE A 405 13.39 -5.09 -5.17
C ILE A 405 13.22 -4.60 -3.71
N MET A 406 12.81 -5.47 -2.78
CA MET A 406 12.70 -5.08 -1.37
C MET A 406 14.05 -4.73 -0.74
N LEU A 407 15.13 -5.42 -1.13
CA LEU A 407 16.50 -5.08 -0.71
C LEU A 407 16.97 -3.75 -1.31
N ASP A 408 16.61 -3.45 -2.56
CA ASP A 408 16.91 -2.15 -3.19
C ASP A 408 16.17 -1.01 -2.48
N ILE A 409 14.87 -1.21 -2.16
CA ILE A 409 14.08 -0.24 -1.37
C ILE A 409 14.73 -0.02 0.00
N HIS A 410 15.13 -1.09 0.68
CA HIS A 410 15.82 -1.02 1.97
C HIS A 410 17.11 -0.21 1.87
N THR A 411 17.95 -0.51 0.87
CA THR A 411 19.21 0.19 0.62
C THR A 411 19.00 1.68 0.38
N ALA A 412 18.00 2.03 -0.44
CA ALA A 412 17.64 3.43 -0.70
C ALA A 412 17.18 4.16 0.58
N CYS A 413 16.40 3.49 1.43
CA CYS A 413 16.00 4.07 2.72
C CYS A 413 17.20 4.26 3.65
N VAL A 414 18.15 3.31 3.69
CA VAL A 414 19.38 3.43 4.49
C VAL A 414 20.23 4.61 4.05
N GLN A 415 20.37 4.83 2.73
CA GLN A 415 21.16 5.93 2.17
C GLN A 415 20.72 7.31 2.68
N TYR A 416 19.41 7.53 2.83
CA TYR A 416 18.85 8.81 3.25
C TYR A 416 18.29 8.83 4.68
N GLY A 417 18.40 7.71 5.39
CA GLY A 417 17.84 7.53 6.73
C GLY A 417 18.73 8.08 7.86
N GLY A 418 19.88 8.66 7.54
CA GLY A 418 20.82 9.24 8.50
C GLY A 418 21.89 8.27 9.00
N GLU A 419 22.88 8.82 9.71
CA GLU A 419 24.05 8.12 10.28
C GLU A 419 23.93 7.85 11.79
N ASP A 420 22.75 8.09 12.37
CA ASP A 420 22.51 7.80 13.78
C ASP A 420 22.66 6.29 14.08
N SER A 421 22.65 5.94 15.37
CA SER A 421 22.78 4.54 15.83
C SER A 421 21.74 3.58 15.22
N GLN A 422 20.65 4.11 14.66
CA GLN A 422 19.62 3.39 13.92
C GLN A 422 19.20 4.20 12.69
N THR A 423 18.89 3.50 11.60
CA THR A 423 18.37 4.14 10.37
C THR A 423 16.95 4.64 10.59
N ASN A 424 16.68 5.93 10.34
CA ASN A 424 15.33 6.46 10.27
C ASN A 424 14.70 6.15 8.91
N TYR A 425 13.98 5.03 8.80
CA TYR A 425 13.37 4.60 7.54
C TYR A 425 12.20 5.49 7.08
N VAL A 426 11.55 6.24 7.99
CA VAL A 426 10.51 7.23 7.60
C VAL A 426 11.14 8.34 6.76
N ARG A 427 12.22 8.94 7.28
CA ARG A 427 13.03 9.92 6.56
C ARG A 427 13.62 9.33 5.29
N GLY A 428 14.27 8.17 5.41
CA GLY A 428 14.91 7.48 4.29
C GLY A 428 13.95 7.24 3.12
N ALA A 429 12.78 6.68 3.40
CA ALA A 429 11.78 6.40 2.38
C ALA A 429 11.19 7.67 1.75
N ASN A 430 10.99 8.75 2.53
CA ASN A 430 10.50 10.04 2.03
C ASN A 430 11.49 10.67 1.07
N VAL A 431 12.74 10.82 1.51
CA VAL A 431 13.78 11.46 0.70
C VAL A 431 14.12 10.63 -0.54
N ALA A 432 14.32 9.32 -0.41
CA ALA A 432 14.66 8.46 -1.55
C ALA A 432 13.57 8.46 -2.63
N GLY A 433 12.29 8.38 -2.22
CA GLY A 433 11.17 8.44 -3.14
C GLY A 433 11.05 9.81 -3.82
N PHE A 434 11.27 10.89 -3.06
CA PHE A 434 11.26 12.26 -3.57
C PHE A 434 12.36 12.50 -4.61
N VAL A 435 13.62 12.20 -4.27
CA VAL A 435 14.79 12.48 -5.11
C VAL A 435 14.61 11.91 -6.52
N LYS A 436 14.18 10.66 -6.63
CA LYS A 436 13.99 10.02 -7.95
C LYS A 436 12.93 10.72 -8.81
N VAL A 437 11.83 11.17 -8.20
CA VAL A 437 10.76 11.88 -8.90
C VAL A 437 11.20 13.29 -9.25
N ALA A 438 11.81 13.99 -8.30
CA ALA A 438 12.30 15.34 -8.44
C ALA A 438 13.37 15.47 -9.54
N ASP A 439 14.36 14.57 -9.57
CA ASP A 439 15.37 14.50 -10.62
C ASP A 439 14.75 14.29 -12.00
N ALA A 440 13.78 13.37 -12.09
CA ALA A 440 13.06 13.11 -13.34
C ALA A 440 12.26 14.35 -13.81
N MET A 441 11.58 15.05 -12.90
CA MET A 441 10.83 16.27 -13.22
C MET A 441 11.74 17.42 -13.64
N LEU A 442 12.88 17.62 -12.98
CA LEU A 442 13.86 18.65 -13.35
C LEU A 442 14.45 18.37 -14.74
N ALA A 443 14.81 17.11 -15.03
CA ALA A 443 15.36 16.71 -16.31
C ALA A 443 14.36 16.84 -17.48
N GLN A 444 13.06 16.67 -17.22
CA GLN A 444 12.00 16.77 -18.23
C GLN A 444 11.49 18.20 -18.47
N GLY A 445 11.96 19.17 -17.68
CA GLY A 445 11.62 20.58 -17.86
C GLY A 445 10.26 20.98 -17.27
N VAL A 446 9.70 22.07 -17.78
CA VAL A 446 8.41 22.64 -17.32
C VAL A 446 7.32 22.20 -18.29
N VAL A 447 6.59 21.16 -17.90
CA VAL A 447 5.50 20.52 -18.67
C VAL A 447 4.19 20.48 -17.90
#